data_AF-A0A9D2LXU7-F1
#
_entry.id   AF-A0A9D2LXU7-F1
#
_cell.length_a   1.000
_cell.length_b   1.000
_cell.length_c   1.000
_cell.angle_alpha   90.00
_cell.angle_beta   90.00
_cell.angle_gamma   90.00
#
_symmetry.space_group_name_H-M   'P 1'
#
loop_
_entity.id
_entity.type
_entity.pdbx_description
1 polymer ?
#
loop_
_entity_poly.entity_id
_entity_poly.type
_entity_poly.pdbx_seq_one_letter_code
_entity_poly.pdbx_strand_id
1 'polypeptide(L)'
;MSAPVPDVKAATQRAQQELDWLRCHKEASLEAWQEHVRAYVLERFLLDREETEEGIIPLAQKSVEKLTGIPRETLAAADRPSGCTAATAVLDKKVLLILSLCKGLSVTIPVAEAPAIQTVRQLAEALYERVNL
;
A
#
# COMPACT_ATOMS: atom_id res chain seq x y z
N MET A 1 16.40 -23.15 3.98
CA MET A 1 16.85 -21.89 4.63
C MET A 1 15.60 -21.05 4.82
N SER A 2 15.15 -20.80 6.05
CA SER A 2 14.04 -19.88 6.28
C SER A 2 14.49 -18.47 5.93
N ALA A 3 13.66 -17.73 5.19
CA ALA A 3 13.93 -16.32 4.91
C ALA A 3 14.07 -15.56 6.24
N PRO A 4 14.97 -14.55 6.32
CA PRO A 4 15.10 -13.74 7.52
C PRO A 4 13.77 -13.06 7.85
N VAL A 5 13.41 -13.04 9.14
CA VAL A 5 12.21 -12.35 9.63
C VAL A 5 12.36 -10.86 9.26
N PRO A 6 11.37 -10.26 8.56
CA PRO A 6 11.47 -8.87 8.14
C PRO A 6 11.53 -7.93 9.36
N ASP A 7 12.43 -6.93 9.32
CA ASP A 7 12.53 -5.91 10.36
C ASP A 7 11.36 -4.92 10.25
N VAL A 8 10.26 -5.27 10.93
CA VAL A 8 9.02 -4.48 10.97
C VAL A 8 9.24 -3.09 11.56
N LYS A 9 10.17 -2.95 12.53
CA LYS A 9 10.43 -1.67 13.17
C LYS A 9 11.12 -0.71 12.21
N ALA A 10 12.16 -1.18 11.52
CA ALA A 10 12.86 -0.37 10.53
C ALA A 10 11.95 -0.01 9.35
N ALA A 11 11.13 -0.96 8.86
CA ALA A 11 10.17 -0.68 7.81
C ALA A 11 9.10 0.35 8.22
N THR A 12 8.61 0.27 9.46
CA THR A 12 7.66 1.27 10.00
C THR A 12 8.30 2.65 10.08
N GLN A 13 9.56 2.74 10.50
CA GLN A 13 10.30 4.00 10.55
C GLN A 13 10.50 4.58 9.15
N ARG A 14 10.89 3.77 8.16
CA ARG A 14 11.05 4.23 6.77
C ARG A 14 9.71 4.67 6.17
N ALA A 15 8.63 3.92 6.37
CA ALA A 15 7.29 4.36 5.96
C ALA A 15 6.93 5.71 6.59
N GLN A 16 7.24 5.92 7.87
CA GLN A 16 6.97 7.21 8.52
C GLN A 16 7.79 8.35 7.88
N GLN A 17 9.05 8.11 7.52
CA GLN A 17 9.89 9.09 6.82
C GLN A 17 9.30 9.49 5.46
N GLU A 18 8.80 8.52 4.68
CA GLU A 18 8.14 8.82 3.39
C GLU A 18 6.86 9.65 3.60
N LEU A 19 6.07 9.33 4.63
CA LEU A 19 4.87 10.11 4.96
C LEU A 19 5.21 11.54 5.42
N ASP A 20 6.26 11.71 6.22
CA ASP A 20 6.70 13.03 6.67
C ASP A 20 7.25 13.85 5.50
N TRP A 21 7.94 13.21 4.56
CA TRP A 21 8.35 13.87 3.32
C TRP A 21 7.14 14.40 2.54
N LEU A 22 6.11 13.58 2.32
CA LEU A 22 4.88 13.98 1.61
C LEU A 22 4.18 15.17 2.30
N ARG A 23 4.15 15.18 3.63
CA ARG A 23 3.56 16.30 4.41
C ARG A 23 4.30 17.62 4.20
N CYS A 24 5.63 17.57 4.14
CA CYS A 24 6.47 18.74 4.01
C CYS A 24 6.59 19.26 2.56
N HIS A 25 6.32 18.42 1.56
CA HIS A 25 6.58 18.72 0.16
C HIS A 25 5.30 18.69 -0.70
N LYS A 26 4.25 19.40 -0.25
CA LYS A 26 2.96 19.47 -0.97
C LYS A 26 3.07 20.01 -2.40
N GLU A 27 3.98 20.96 -2.60
CA GLU A 27 4.26 21.64 -3.87
C GLU A 27 5.25 20.87 -4.78
N ALA A 28 5.73 19.70 -4.37
CA ALA A 28 6.61 18.89 -5.21
C ALA A 28 5.86 18.36 -6.44
N SER A 29 6.60 17.91 -7.45
CA SER A 29 5.98 17.33 -8.64
C SER A 29 5.18 16.06 -8.30
N LEU A 30 4.14 15.79 -9.09
CA LEU A 30 3.37 14.55 -8.98
C LEU A 30 4.26 13.31 -9.11
N GLU A 31 5.29 13.36 -9.95
CA GLU A 31 6.27 12.26 -10.11
C GLU A 31 7.01 11.97 -8.80
N ALA A 32 7.54 12.99 -8.12
CA ALA A 32 8.19 12.81 -6.82
C ALA A 32 7.20 12.29 -5.77
N TRP A 33 5.96 12.77 -5.78
CA TRP A 33 4.90 12.24 -4.93
C TRP A 33 4.61 10.76 -5.18
N GLN A 34 4.55 10.34 -6.44
CA GLN A 34 4.34 8.95 -6.82
C GLN A 34 5.47 8.06 -6.29
N GLU A 35 6.73 8.51 -6.36
CA GLU A 35 7.88 7.78 -5.81
C GLU A 35 7.78 7.61 -4.28
N HIS A 36 7.47 8.68 -3.55
CA HIS A 36 7.37 8.64 -2.09
C HIS A 36 6.14 7.86 -1.59
N VAL A 37 4.99 7.99 -2.25
CA VAL A 37 3.82 7.14 -1.97
C VAL A 37 4.15 5.68 -2.25
N ARG A 38 4.87 5.38 -3.33
CA ARG A 38 5.30 4.02 -3.65
C ARG A 38 6.25 3.45 -2.61
N ALA A 39 7.26 4.20 -2.21
CA ALA A 39 8.17 3.80 -1.15
C ALA A 39 7.39 3.53 0.16
N TYR A 40 6.46 4.40 0.53
CA TYR A 40 5.59 4.20 1.69
C TYR A 40 4.82 2.87 1.61
N VAL A 41 4.17 2.58 0.48
CA VAL A 41 3.40 1.34 0.30
C VAL A 41 4.28 0.10 0.47
N LEU A 42 5.45 0.08 -0.17
CA LEU A 42 6.37 -1.07 -0.13
C LEU A 42 6.90 -1.31 1.28
N GLU A 43 7.26 -0.25 2.02
CA GLU A 43 7.68 -0.38 3.41
C GLU A 43 6.55 -0.90 4.31
N ARG A 44 5.31 -0.40 4.14
CA ARG A 44 4.14 -0.91 4.87
C ARG A 44 3.80 -2.35 4.54
N PHE A 45 4.10 -2.79 3.33
CA PHE A 45 3.87 -4.15 2.86
C PHE A 45 5.08 -5.07 3.08
N LEU A 46 6.18 -4.55 3.62
CA LEU A 46 7.43 -5.27 3.84
C LEU A 46 8.00 -5.87 2.55
N LEU A 47 7.85 -5.16 1.44
CA LEU A 47 8.35 -5.56 0.12
C LEU A 47 9.64 -4.81 -0.23
N ASP A 48 10.36 -5.33 -1.22
CA ASP A 48 11.59 -4.70 -1.72
C ASP A 48 11.26 -3.39 -2.47
N ARG A 49 12.14 -2.40 -2.42
CA ARG A 49 12.01 -1.15 -3.18
C ARG A 49 12.11 -1.38 -4.69
N GLU A 50 12.84 -2.41 -5.10
CA GLU A 50 12.99 -2.84 -6.50
C GLU A 50 11.80 -3.63 -7.05
N GLU A 51 10.76 -3.86 -6.24
CA GLU A 51 9.51 -4.46 -6.71
C GLU A 51 9.02 -3.73 -7.97
N THR A 52 8.48 -4.43 -8.97
CA THR A 52 8.00 -3.82 -10.23
C THR A 52 6.48 -3.80 -10.32
N GLU A 53 5.80 -4.53 -9.44
CA GLU A 53 4.35 -4.54 -9.36
C GLU A 53 3.80 -3.16 -8.99
N GLU A 54 2.73 -2.75 -9.68
CA GLU A 54 2.08 -1.45 -9.50
C GLU A 54 0.70 -1.59 -8.85
N GLY A 55 0.06 -2.75 -8.99
CA GLY A 55 -1.26 -3.03 -8.44
C GLY A 55 -1.24 -3.18 -6.92
N ILE A 56 -2.10 -2.46 -6.21
CA ILE A 56 -2.16 -2.52 -4.74
C ILE A 56 -2.57 -3.93 -4.27
N ILE A 57 -3.48 -4.58 -4.98
CA ILE A 57 -3.95 -5.94 -4.65
C ILE A 57 -2.84 -6.97 -4.85
N PRO A 58 -2.17 -7.07 -6.02
CA PRO A 58 -1.00 -7.92 -6.19
C PRO A 58 0.13 -7.65 -5.17
N LEU A 59 0.42 -6.39 -4.84
CA LEU A 59 1.38 -6.04 -3.79
C LEU A 59 0.93 -6.56 -2.41
N ALA A 60 -0.35 -6.41 -2.08
CA ALA A 60 -0.91 -6.92 -0.82
C ALA A 60 -0.86 -8.45 -0.76
N GLN A 61 -1.11 -9.14 -1.88
CA GLN A 61 -0.95 -10.61 -1.99
C GLN A 61 0.49 -11.03 -1.73
N LYS A 62 1.48 -10.39 -2.39
CA LYS A 62 2.91 -10.65 -2.14
C LYS A 62 3.29 -10.42 -0.68
N SER A 63 2.73 -9.39 -0.06
CA SER A 63 2.93 -9.11 1.38
C SER A 63 2.37 -10.22 2.27
N VAL A 64 1.14 -10.68 2.01
CA VAL A 64 0.51 -11.78 2.77
C VAL A 64 1.28 -13.08 2.58
N GLU A 65 1.64 -13.42 1.34
CA GLU A 65 2.46 -14.59 1.02
C GLU A 65 3.79 -14.57 1.77
N LYS A 66 4.53 -13.45 1.73
CA LYS A 66 5.79 -13.29 2.47
C LYS A 66 5.65 -13.48 3.98
N LEU A 67 4.54 -13.03 4.56
CA LEU A 67 4.29 -13.07 6.00
C LEU A 67 3.75 -14.41 6.51
N THR A 68 2.98 -15.12 5.67
CA THR A 68 2.24 -16.32 6.08
C THR A 68 2.74 -17.60 5.43
N GLY A 69 3.49 -17.49 4.32
CA GLY A 69 3.87 -18.60 3.46
C GLY A 69 2.72 -19.14 2.59
N ILE A 70 1.52 -18.54 2.63
CA ILE A 70 0.39 -18.97 1.80
C ILE A 70 0.63 -18.51 0.35
N PRO A 71 0.63 -19.42 -0.64
CA PRO A 71 0.90 -19.07 -2.02
C PRO A 71 -0.12 -18.06 -2.59
N ARG A 72 0.35 -17.10 -3.38
CA ARG A 72 -0.50 -16.06 -3.98
C ARG A 72 -1.66 -16.61 -4.81
N GLU A 73 -1.49 -17.73 -5.52
CA GLU A 73 -2.57 -18.36 -6.28
C GLU A 73 -3.74 -18.79 -5.39
N THR A 74 -3.45 -19.17 -4.14
CA THR A 74 -4.46 -19.51 -3.14
C THR A 74 -5.16 -18.26 -2.61
N LEU A 75 -4.44 -17.13 -2.54
CA LEU A 75 -5.01 -15.82 -2.18
C LEU A 75 -5.89 -15.24 -3.29
N ALA A 76 -5.53 -15.45 -4.56
CA ALA A 76 -6.26 -14.96 -5.72
C ALA A 76 -7.51 -15.80 -6.05
N ALA A 77 -7.47 -17.11 -5.80
CA ALA A 77 -8.62 -18.00 -6.01
C ALA A 77 -9.77 -17.80 -5.00
N ALA A 78 -9.60 -16.89 -4.04
CA ALA A 78 -10.58 -16.56 -3.02
C ALA A 78 -11.61 -15.50 -3.43
N ASP A 79 -11.69 -15.16 -4.73
CA ASP A 79 -12.80 -14.40 -5.36
C ASP A 79 -14.13 -15.19 -5.41
N ARG A 80 -14.18 -16.41 -4.87
CA ARG A 80 -15.44 -17.08 -4.53
C ARG A 80 -15.79 -16.76 -3.08
N PRO A 81 -17.07 -16.50 -2.74
CA PRO A 81 -17.51 -16.18 -1.38
C PRO A 81 -17.45 -17.41 -0.44
N SER A 82 -16.27 -18.02 -0.32
CA SER A 82 -15.98 -19.19 0.52
C SER A 82 -15.34 -18.83 1.86
N GLY A 83 -15.32 -17.54 2.25
CA GLY A 83 -14.94 -17.13 3.60
C GLY A 83 -13.47 -17.39 3.96
N CYS A 84 -12.58 -17.45 2.97
CA CYS A 84 -11.15 -17.64 3.23
C CYS A 84 -10.56 -16.37 3.86
N THR A 85 -10.09 -16.47 5.12
CA THR A 85 -9.48 -15.37 5.91
C THR A 85 -8.38 -14.63 5.15
N ALA A 86 -7.71 -15.30 4.21
CA ALA A 86 -6.59 -14.75 3.48
C ALA A 86 -7.01 -13.75 2.37
N ALA A 87 -8.18 -13.92 1.75
CA ALA A 87 -8.75 -12.94 0.82
C ALA A 87 -9.13 -11.64 1.55
N THR A 88 -9.77 -11.79 2.71
CA THR A 88 -10.09 -10.68 3.60
C THR A 88 -8.83 -9.92 4.00
N ALA A 89 -7.74 -10.61 4.31
CA ALA A 89 -6.47 -9.97 4.67
C ALA A 89 -5.86 -9.10 3.55
N VAL A 90 -6.03 -9.49 2.27
CA VAL A 90 -5.56 -8.71 1.11
C VAL A 90 -6.39 -7.43 0.96
N LEU A 91 -7.71 -7.53 1.04
CA LEU A 91 -8.61 -6.37 0.96
C LEU A 91 -8.43 -5.44 2.16
N ASP A 92 -8.33 -5.98 3.37
CA ASP A 92 -8.07 -5.22 4.60
C ASP A 92 -6.75 -4.45 4.49
N LYS A 93 -5.68 -5.06 3.94
CA LYS A 93 -4.41 -4.36 3.70
C LYS A 93 -4.59 -3.15 2.77
N LYS A 94 -5.35 -3.28 1.68
CA LYS A 94 -5.65 -2.16 0.77
C LYS A 94 -6.41 -1.05 1.51
N VAL A 95 -7.48 -1.41 2.23
CA VAL A 95 -8.32 -0.45 2.96
C VAL A 95 -7.51 0.27 4.03
N LEU A 96 -6.78 -0.47 4.87
CA LEU A 96 -5.94 0.10 5.93
C LEU A 96 -4.80 0.96 5.39
N LEU A 97 -4.23 0.60 4.23
CA LEU A 97 -3.23 1.41 3.54
C LEU A 97 -3.80 2.79 3.17
N ILE A 98 -4.93 2.80 2.46
CA ILE A 98 -5.60 4.05 2.04
C ILE A 98 -5.97 4.89 3.26
N LEU A 99 -6.60 4.30 4.27
CA LEU A 99 -6.97 5.01 5.50
C LEU A 99 -5.75 5.59 6.24
N SER A 100 -4.63 4.86 6.26
CA SER A 100 -3.40 5.34 6.91
C SER A 100 -2.81 6.55 6.19
N LEU A 101 -2.76 6.54 4.85
CA LEU A 101 -2.29 7.68 4.06
C LEU A 101 -3.23 8.88 4.16
N CYS A 102 -4.55 8.66 4.06
CA CYS A 102 -5.56 9.70 4.26
C CYS A 102 -5.43 10.38 5.62
N LYS A 103 -5.36 9.58 6.70
CA LYS A 103 -5.12 10.09 8.06
C LYS A 103 -3.79 10.82 8.16
N GLY A 104 -2.75 10.27 7.55
CA GLY A 104 -1.40 10.83 7.56
C GLY A 104 -1.34 12.20 6.91
N LEU A 105 -2.00 12.38 5.77
CA LEU A 105 -2.00 13.60 4.97
C LEU A 105 -3.16 14.55 5.30
N SER A 106 -4.03 14.16 6.25
CA SER A 106 -5.23 14.91 6.63
C SER A 106 -6.18 15.16 5.45
N VAL A 107 -6.34 14.16 4.59
CA VAL A 107 -7.27 14.17 3.44
C VAL A 107 -8.26 13.02 3.52
N THR A 108 -9.31 13.09 2.69
CA THR A 108 -10.32 12.03 2.60
C THR A 108 -10.50 11.60 1.15
N ILE A 109 -10.32 10.31 0.89
CA ILE A 109 -10.78 9.68 -0.37
C ILE A 109 -12.20 9.15 -0.13
N PRO A 110 -13.21 9.60 -0.91
CA PRO A 110 -14.57 9.12 -0.79
C PRO A 110 -14.66 7.60 -1.01
N VAL A 111 -15.55 6.95 -0.27
CA VAL A 111 -15.76 5.50 -0.34
C VAL A 111 -16.15 5.05 -1.75
N ALA A 112 -16.87 5.89 -2.50
CA ALA A 112 -17.25 5.61 -3.88
C ALA A 112 -16.05 5.55 -4.85
N GLU A 113 -14.95 6.23 -4.54
CA GLU A 113 -13.75 6.31 -5.38
C GLU A 113 -12.71 5.25 -5.02
N ALA A 114 -12.69 4.78 -3.77
CA ALA A 114 -11.71 3.80 -3.29
C ALA A 114 -11.64 2.48 -4.12
N PRO A 115 -12.76 1.95 -4.69
CA PRO A 115 -12.70 0.79 -5.58
C PRO A 115 -11.96 1.05 -6.89
N ALA A 116 -12.04 2.28 -7.44
CA ALA A 116 -11.39 2.66 -8.69
C ALA A 116 -9.87 2.80 -8.57
N ILE A 117 -9.37 3.01 -7.35
CA ILE A 117 -7.93 3.04 -7.06
C ILE A 117 -7.39 1.60 -7.07
N GLN A 118 -6.77 1.22 -8.18
CA GLN A 118 -6.22 -0.13 -8.38
C GLN A 118 -4.69 -0.15 -8.23
N THR A 119 -4.02 0.93 -8.60
CA THR A 119 -2.56 1.04 -8.60
C THR A 119 -2.06 2.04 -7.58
N VAL A 120 -0.80 1.90 -7.18
CA VAL A 120 -0.10 2.86 -6.31
C VAL A 120 -0.04 4.25 -6.96
N ARG A 121 0.11 4.30 -8.29
CA ARG A 121 0.11 5.55 -9.06
C ARG A 121 -1.23 6.30 -8.95
N GLN A 122 -2.34 5.61 -9.16
CA GLN A 122 -3.68 6.17 -8.99
C GLN A 122 -3.94 6.63 -7.55
N LEU A 123 -3.42 5.91 -6.55
CA LEU A 123 -3.52 6.33 -5.16
C LEU A 123 -2.75 7.63 -4.93
N ALA A 124 -1.53 7.75 -5.46
CA ALA A 124 -0.72 8.95 -5.35
C ALA A 124 -1.40 10.16 -6.03
N GLU A 125 -1.96 9.99 -7.22
CA GLU A 125 -2.74 11.01 -7.94
C GLU A 125 -3.92 11.49 -7.10
N ALA A 126 -4.75 10.55 -6.61
CA ALA A 126 -5.93 10.89 -5.81
C ALA A 126 -5.58 11.63 -4.50
N LEU A 127 -4.43 11.32 -3.89
CA LEU A 127 -3.93 12.02 -2.69
C LEU A 127 -3.37 13.40 -3.05
N TYR A 128 -2.58 13.49 -4.12
CA TYR A 128 -1.94 14.70 -4.58
C TYR A 128 -2.97 15.79 -4.93
N GLU A 129 -4.02 15.43 -5.66
CA GLU A 129 -5.12 16.34 -5.98
C GLU A 129 -5.73 16.93 -4.70
N ARG A 130 -6.03 16.08 -3.72
CA ARG A 130 -6.70 16.50 -2.47
C ARG A 130 -5.86 17.32 -1.54
N VAL A 131 -4.55 17.11 -1.53
CA VAL A 131 -3.63 17.91 -0.70
C VAL A 131 -3.47 19.32 -1.24
N ASN A 132 -3.70 19.51 -2.54
CA ASN A 132 -3.53 20.78 -3.26
C ASN A 132 -4.87 21.44 -3.66
N LEU A 133 -6.01 20.96 -3.14
CA LEU A 133 -7.30 21.64 -3.18
C LEU A 133 -7.44 22.63 -2.02
#